data_AF-A0A7J7TSJ1-F1
#
_entry.id   AF-A0A7J7TSJ1-F1
#
_cell.length_a   1.000
_cell.length_b   1.000
_cell.length_c   1.000
_cell.angle_alpha   90.00
_cell.angle_beta   90.00
_cell.angle_gamma   90.00
#
_symmetry.space_group_name_H-M   'P 1'
#
loop_
_entity.id
_entity.type
_entity.pdbx_description
1 polymer ?
#
loop_
_entity_poly.entity_id
_entity_poly.type
_entity_poly.pdbx_seq_one_letter_code
_entity_poly.pdbx_strand_id
1 'polypeptide(L)'
;MDFSVLQYSKFMTLLDVLLHNLRALHMSLKDSLQWLGEVMAEIGPAHLQKHKKWSIFDIKQANAITDYLKISLFQHYKLYEFLFYSSRKEIVIGAEQMIEVVKSSGDLFPNPLEEGISFDIYSTFIEPPPTLDTEMKAEINEKLQIQEEAFNARIEKLKKA
;
A
#
# COMPACT_ATOMS: atom_id res chain seq x y z
N MET A 1 10.99 -28.92 24.62
CA MET A 1 9.77 -28.92 25.44
C MET A 1 8.76 -29.73 24.67
N ASP A 2 8.20 -30.75 25.30
CA ASP A 2 7.22 -31.61 24.66
C ASP A 2 5.83 -31.16 25.07
N PHE A 3 4.94 -31.02 24.08
CA PHE A 3 3.55 -30.64 24.29
C PHE A 3 2.66 -31.84 23.97
N SER A 4 1.58 -31.99 24.74
CA SER A 4 0.55 -32.98 24.41
C SER A 4 -0.28 -32.55 23.19
N VAL A 5 -0.95 -33.50 22.55
CA VAL A 5 -1.91 -33.22 21.46
C VAL A 5 -2.97 -32.20 21.90
N LEU A 6 -3.43 -32.29 23.15
CA LEU A 6 -4.37 -31.34 23.72
C LEU A 6 -3.79 -29.93 23.84
N GLN A 7 -2.52 -29.81 24.23
CA GLN A 7 -1.80 -28.53 24.30
C GLN A 7 -1.61 -27.90 22.92
N TYR A 8 -1.30 -28.71 21.89
CA TYR A 8 -1.25 -28.21 20.51
C TYR A 8 -2.61 -27.69 20.03
N SER A 9 -3.69 -28.44 20.27
CA SER A 9 -5.05 -28.01 19.92
C SER A 9 -5.43 -26.70 20.64
N LYS A 10 -5.04 -26.56 21.90
CA LYS A 10 -5.23 -25.34 22.69
C LYS A 10 -4.43 -24.16 22.16
N PHE A 11 -3.18 -24.38 21.78
CA PHE A 11 -2.36 -23.36 21.13
C PHE A 11 -3.00 -22.89 19.81
N MET A 12 -3.50 -23.82 18.98
CA MET A 12 -4.18 -23.45 17.73
C MET A 12 -5.45 -22.63 18.00
N THR A 13 -6.20 -22.96 19.04
CA THR A 13 -7.36 -22.16 19.46
C THR A 13 -6.95 -20.76 19.90
N LEU A 14 -5.87 -20.64 20.68
CA LEU A 14 -5.32 -19.36 21.09
C LEU A 14 -4.91 -18.51 19.88
N LEU A 15 -4.21 -19.12 18.92
CA LEU A 15 -3.77 -18.45 17.70
C LEU A 15 -4.94 -17.97 16.84
N ASP A 16 -5.96 -18.80 16.67
CA ASP A 16 -7.19 -18.44 15.94
C ASP A 16 -7.88 -17.22 16.58
N VAL A 17 -8.03 -17.22 17.90
CA VAL A 17 -8.62 -16.08 18.63
C VAL A 17 -7.77 -14.83 18.50
N LEU A 18 -6.44 -14.93 18.59
CA LEU A 18 -5.54 -13.79 18.39
C LEU A 18 -5.72 -13.20 16.99
N LEU A 19 -5.67 -14.03 15.95
CA LEU A 19 -5.83 -13.57 14.57
C LEU A 19 -7.22 -12.96 14.33
N HIS A 20 -8.26 -13.53 14.93
CA HIS A 20 -9.61 -12.96 14.90
C HIS A 20 -9.65 -11.56 15.55
N ASN A 21 -9.05 -11.39 16.74
CA ASN A 21 -9.01 -10.11 17.44
C ASN A 21 -8.26 -9.04 16.64
N LEU A 22 -7.14 -9.40 16.00
CA LEU A 22 -6.39 -8.47 15.15
C LEU A 22 -7.22 -7.99 13.95
N ARG A 23 -7.92 -8.93 13.30
CA ARG A 23 -8.71 -8.64 12.11
C ARG A 23 -10.00 -7.89 12.42
N ALA A 24 -10.73 -8.29 13.46
CA ALA A 24 -12.08 -7.81 13.73
C ALA A 24 -12.12 -6.60 14.67
N LEU A 25 -11.21 -6.55 15.66
CA LEU A 25 -11.22 -5.52 16.70
C LEU A 25 -10.11 -4.48 16.51
N HIS A 26 -9.20 -4.69 15.54
CA HIS A 26 -8.06 -3.81 15.31
C HIS A 26 -7.27 -3.52 16.60
N MET A 27 -7.18 -4.53 17.46
CA MET A 27 -6.66 -4.40 18.81
C MET A 27 -5.22 -3.87 18.77
N SER A 28 -4.87 -2.88 19.58
CA SER A 28 -3.49 -2.35 19.56
C SER A 28 -2.49 -3.43 20.00
N LEU A 29 -1.19 -3.24 19.70
CA LEU A 29 -0.14 -4.15 20.18
C LEU A 29 -0.17 -4.29 21.71
N LYS A 30 -0.37 -3.16 22.40
CA LYS A 30 -0.41 -3.11 23.87
C LYS A 30 -1.56 -3.95 24.39
N ASP A 31 -2.76 -3.75 23.85
CA ASP A 31 -3.96 -4.45 24.28
C ASP A 31 -3.88 -5.94 23.94
N SER A 32 -3.28 -6.29 22.80
CA SER A 32 -3.06 -7.68 22.39
C SER A 32 -2.10 -8.42 23.33
N LEU A 33 -1.01 -7.76 23.74
CA LEU A 33 -0.05 -8.34 24.70
C LEU A 33 -0.64 -8.43 26.11
N GLN A 34 -1.44 -7.44 26.52
CA GLN A 34 -2.16 -7.48 27.80
C GLN A 34 -3.15 -8.65 27.82
N TRP A 35 -3.98 -8.77 26.77
CA TRP A 35 -4.93 -9.87 26.63
C TRP A 35 -4.24 -11.23 26.65
N LEU A 36 -3.12 -11.39 25.93
CA LEU A 36 -2.34 -12.63 25.95
C LEU A 36 -1.83 -12.94 27.37
N GLY A 37 -1.33 -11.95 28.08
CA GLY A 37 -0.89 -12.09 29.47
C GLY A 37 -2.04 -12.52 30.40
N GLU A 38 -3.21 -11.90 30.27
CA GLU A 38 -4.41 -12.24 31.04
C GLU A 38 -4.90 -13.67 30.77
N VAL A 39 -4.90 -14.10 29.50
CA VAL A 39 -5.27 -15.47 29.10
C VAL A 39 -4.27 -16.49 29.67
N MET A 40 -2.98 -16.18 29.64
CA MET A 40 -1.92 -17.04 30.18
C MET A 40 -1.89 -17.08 31.71
N ALA A 41 -2.34 -16.00 32.38
CA ALA A 41 -2.42 -15.90 33.84
C ALA A 41 -3.76 -16.37 34.42
N GLU A 42 -4.71 -16.80 33.58
CA GLU A 42 -6.09 -17.15 33.97
C GLU A 42 -6.93 -15.98 34.53
N ILE A 43 -6.48 -14.73 34.37
CA ILE A 43 -7.19 -13.50 34.77
C ILE A 43 -7.88 -12.89 33.54
N GLY A 44 -8.48 -13.74 32.70
CA GLY A 44 -9.14 -13.31 31.47
C GLY A 44 -10.53 -12.71 31.74
N PRO A 45 -10.98 -11.72 30.94
CA PRO A 45 -12.28 -11.10 31.13
C PRO A 45 -13.41 -12.12 30.96
N ALA A 46 -14.42 -12.05 31.85
CA ALA A 46 -15.51 -13.02 31.99
C ALA A 46 -16.34 -13.26 30.70
N HIS A 47 -16.21 -12.41 29.68
CA HIS A 47 -16.93 -12.55 28.41
C HIS A 47 -16.37 -13.65 27.48
N LEU A 48 -15.15 -14.15 27.71
CA LEU A 48 -14.51 -15.20 26.89
C LEU A 48 -14.76 -16.63 27.42
N GLN A 49 -15.58 -16.76 28.48
CA GLN A 49 -15.88 -18.00 29.21
C GLN A 49 -16.53 -19.13 28.38
N LYS A 50 -16.86 -18.91 27.10
CA LYS A 50 -17.37 -19.99 26.23
C LYS A 50 -16.29 -20.97 25.77
N HIS A 51 -15.02 -20.55 25.76
CA HIS A 51 -13.91 -21.44 25.42
C HIS A 51 -13.27 -22.02 26.68
N LYS A 52 -13.40 -23.35 26.85
CA LYS A 52 -12.78 -24.20 27.89
C LYS A 52 -11.56 -23.55 28.56
N LYS A 53 -11.56 -23.53 29.91
CA LYS A 53 -10.43 -23.24 30.81
C LYS A 53 -9.05 -23.40 30.13
N TRP A 54 -8.25 -22.34 30.11
CA TRP A 54 -6.93 -22.27 29.48
C TRP A 54 -5.81 -22.91 30.31
N SER A 55 -6.14 -23.47 31.48
CA SER A 55 -5.27 -24.02 32.53
C SER A 55 -4.51 -25.31 32.18
N ILE A 56 -4.13 -25.50 30.92
CA ILE A 56 -3.47 -26.74 30.46
C ILE A 56 -1.96 -26.52 30.27
N PHE A 57 -1.50 -25.26 30.22
CA PHE A 57 -0.08 -24.93 30.16
C PHE A 57 0.48 -24.68 31.57
N ASP A 58 1.65 -25.22 31.85
CA ASP A 58 2.41 -24.79 33.03
C ASP A 58 3.01 -23.40 32.84
N ILE A 59 3.55 -22.81 33.91
CA ILE A 59 4.13 -21.45 33.88
C ILE A 59 5.28 -21.34 32.87
N LYS A 60 6.13 -22.38 32.73
CA LYS A 60 7.25 -22.36 31.79
C LYS A 60 6.75 -22.43 30.35
N GLN A 61 5.76 -23.26 30.09
CA GLN A 61 5.09 -23.39 28.79
C GLN A 61 4.37 -22.10 28.41
N ALA A 62 3.62 -21.49 29.33
CA ALA A 62 2.92 -20.23 29.12
C ALA A 62 3.88 -19.09 28.75
N ASN A 63 5.02 -18.99 29.46
CA ASN A 63 6.08 -18.04 29.14
C ASN A 63 6.69 -18.31 27.76
N ALA A 64 7.02 -19.57 27.46
CA ALA A 64 7.60 -19.93 26.17
C ALA A 64 6.65 -19.66 24.99
N ILE A 65 5.35 -19.93 25.15
CA ILE A 65 4.34 -19.60 24.14
C ILE A 65 4.22 -18.09 23.98
N THR A 66 4.18 -17.36 25.10
CA THR A 66 4.11 -15.88 25.08
C THR A 66 5.30 -15.29 24.34
N ASP A 67 6.51 -15.75 24.65
CA ASP A 67 7.73 -15.27 24.02
C ASP A 67 7.79 -15.65 22.54
N TYR A 68 7.36 -16.87 22.20
CA TYR A 68 7.23 -17.29 20.80
C TYR A 68 6.27 -16.37 20.02
N LEU A 69 5.10 -16.05 20.56
CA LEU A 69 4.13 -15.16 19.91
C LEU A 69 4.65 -13.73 19.78
N LYS A 70 5.41 -13.23 20.76
CA LYS A 70 6.07 -11.92 20.68
C LYS A 70 7.03 -11.83 19.49
N ILE A 71 7.88 -12.85 19.31
CA ILE A 71 8.90 -12.87 18.26
C ILE A 71 8.39 -13.37 16.91
N SER A 72 7.18 -13.92 16.83
CA SER A 72 6.59 -14.39 15.56
C SER A 72 5.47 -13.46 15.11
N LEU A 73 4.29 -13.59 15.73
CA LEU A 73 3.09 -12.86 15.36
C LEU A 73 3.22 -11.34 15.57
N PHE A 74 3.85 -10.92 16.67
CA PHE A 74 3.90 -9.51 17.04
C PHE A 74 5.17 -8.78 16.60
N GLN A 75 6.17 -9.48 16.03
CA GLN A 75 7.48 -8.90 15.69
C GLN A 75 7.36 -7.67 14.79
N HIS A 76 6.45 -7.70 13.82
CA HIS A 76 6.22 -6.62 12.86
C HIS A 76 4.83 -5.99 12.99
N TYR A 77 4.25 -6.02 14.19
CA TYR A 77 2.88 -5.54 14.40
C TYR A 77 2.68 -4.08 13.99
N LYS A 78 3.67 -3.22 14.27
CA LYS A 78 3.63 -1.80 13.88
C LYS A 78 3.61 -1.59 12.37
N LEU A 79 4.28 -2.45 11.62
CA LEU A 79 4.23 -2.44 10.15
C LEU A 79 2.87 -2.90 9.64
N TYR A 80 2.30 -3.94 10.24
CA TYR A 80 0.92 -4.36 9.98
C TYR A 80 -0.07 -3.22 10.24
N GLU A 81 0.00 -2.57 11.40
CA GLU A 81 -0.85 -1.40 11.72
C GLU A 81 -0.67 -0.29 10.67
N PHE A 82 0.57 -0.04 10.25
CA PHE A 82 0.86 0.96 9.25
C PHE A 82 0.21 0.65 7.90
N LEU A 83 0.41 -0.55 7.38
CA LEU A 83 -0.05 -0.95 6.04
C LEU A 83 -1.58 -0.97 5.91
N PHE A 84 -2.29 -1.38 6.96
CA PHE A 84 -3.73 -1.59 6.90
C PHE A 84 -4.56 -0.45 7.49
N TYR A 85 -4.02 0.30 8.46
CA TYR A 85 -4.81 1.28 9.23
C TYR A 85 -4.24 2.69 9.25
N SER A 86 -3.02 2.92 8.75
CA SER A 86 -2.58 4.31 8.59
C SER A 86 -3.44 5.01 7.56
N SER A 87 -3.83 6.25 7.87
CA SER A 87 -4.44 7.13 6.89
C SER A 87 -3.45 7.31 5.75
N ARG A 88 -3.68 6.61 4.64
CA ARG A 88 -3.01 6.95 3.40
C ARG A 88 -3.45 8.39 3.12
N LYS A 89 -2.49 9.31 3.03
CA LYS A 89 -2.73 10.56 2.33
C LYS A 89 -3.12 10.14 0.92
N GLU A 90 -4.42 10.10 0.67
CA GLU A 90 -4.92 10.10 -0.68
C GLU A 90 -4.29 11.34 -1.29
N ILE A 91 -3.28 11.14 -2.13
CA ILE A 91 -2.88 12.17 -3.05
C ILE A 91 -4.10 12.25 -3.96
N VAL A 92 -5.07 13.08 -3.58
CA VAL A 92 -6.02 13.63 -4.51
C VAL A 92 -5.14 14.44 -5.44
N ILE A 93 -4.63 13.79 -6.49
CA ILE A 93 -4.21 14.49 -7.68
C ILE A 93 -5.53 15.09 -8.15
N GLY A 94 -5.83 16.28 -7.64
CA GLY A 94 -6.94 17.09 -8.10
C GLY A 94 -6.83 17.07 -9.61
N ALA A 95 -7.89 16.64 -10.27
CA ALA A 95 -7.91 16.35 -11.69
C ALA A 95 -7.79 17.62 -12.54
N GLU A 96 -6.70 18.37 -12.40
CA GLU A 96 -6.04 18.82 -13.61
C GLU A 96 -5.31 17.60 -14.15
N GLN A 97 -5.98 16.88 -15.05
CA GLN A 97 -5.27 16.02 -16.00
C GLN A 97 -4.40 16.93 -16.88
N MET A 98 -3.31 17.46 -16.32
CA MET A 98 -2.15 17.75 -17.12
C MET A 98 -1.52 16.40 -17.40
N ILE A 99 -1.97 15.75 -18.47
CA ILE A 99 -1.04 14.94 -19.23
C ILE A 99 0.02 15.97 -19.64
N GLU A 100 1.17 15.94 -18.96
CA GLU A 100 2.37 16.51 -19.56
C GLU A 100 2.59 15.65 -20.79
N VAL A 101 1.97 16.08 -21.89
CA VAL A 101 2.32 15.61 -23.21
C VAL A 101 3.77 16.01 -23.29
N VAL A 102 4.67 15.03 -23.06
CA VAL A 102 6.07 15.15 -23.43
C VAL A 102 6.00 15.84 -24.76
N LYS A 103 6.51 17.07 -24.82
CA LYS A 103 6.45 17.85 -26.05
C LYS A 103 6.90 16.87 -27.12
N SER A 104 6.10 16.69 -28.16
CA SER A 104 6.57 16.02 -29.36
C SER A 104 7.62 16.94 -30.02
N SER A 105 8.66 17.36 -29.28
CA SER A 105 10.00 17.49 -29.80
C SER A 105 10.32 16.12 -30.33
N GLY A 106 10.55 16.02 -31.64
CA GLY A 106 10.65 14.78 -32.40
C GLY A 106 11.80 13.86 -32.04
N ASP A 107 12.31 13.91 -30.80
CA ASP A 107 13.44 13.18 -30.31
C ASP A 107 12.93 12.22 -29.23
N LEU A 108 12.55 11.02 -29.68
CA LEU A 108 12.10 9.88 -28.85
C LEU A 108 13.19 9.33 -27.93
N PHE A 109 14.36 9.95 -27.91
CA PHE A 109 15.55 9.52 -27.18
C PHE A 109 16.25 10.76 -26.62
N PRO A 110 16.86 10.65 -25.42
CA PRO A 110 17.79 11.67 -24.96
C PRO A 110 18.86 11.87 -26.04
N ASN A 111 19.34 13.09 -26.17
CA ASN A 111 20.36 13.39 -27.16
C ASN A 111 21.60 12.53 -26.89
N PRO A 112 22.38 12.16 -27.94
CA PRO A 112 23.52 11.27 -27.78
C PRO A 112 24.46 11.73 -26.64
N LEU A 113 24.77 10.82 -25.72
CA LEU A 113 25.65 11.03 -24.57
C LEU A 113 25.13 12.02 -23.50
N GLU A 114 23.89 12.50 -23.56
CA GLU A 114 23.30 13.42 -22.57
C GLU A 114 23.37 12.88 -21.12
N GLU A 115 23.12 11.59 -20.93
CA GLU A 115 23.17 10.94 -19.61
C GLU A 115 24.57 10.38 -19.26
N GLY A 116 25.50 10.34 -20.23
CA GLY A 116 26.76 9.61 -20.12
C GLY A 116 27.96 10.45 -19.66
N ILE A 117 27.85 11.78 -19.68
CA ILE A 117 28.94 12.73 -19.38
C ILE A 117 28.42 13.93 -18.57
N SER A 118 29.32 14.69 -17.96
CA SER A 118 28.93 15.90 -17.24
C SER A 118 28.43 17.00 -18.18
N PHE A 119 27.46 17.78 -17.71
CA PHE A 119 26.74 18.78 -18.51
C PHE A 119 27.65 19.84 -19.16
N ASP A 120 28.71 20.23 -18.46
CA ASP A 120 29.72 21.18 -18.95
C ASP A 120 30.44 20.67 -20.19
N ILE A 121 30.82 19.39 -20.21
CA ILE A 121 31.42 18.74 -21.38
C ILE A 121 30.37 18.59 -22.48
N TYR A 122 29.18 18.09 -22.14
CA TYR A 122 28.10 17.86 -23.10
C TYR A 122 27.71 19.12 -23.90
N SER A 123 27.46 20.22 -23.20
CA SER A 123 27.04 21.50 -23.79
C SER A 123 28.07 22.12 -24.73
N THR A 124 29.35 21.79 -24.56
CA THR A 124 30.45 22.32 -25.40
C THR A 124 30.47 21.68 -26.79
N PHE A 125 29.98 20.44 -26.92
CA PHE A 125 30.16 19.62 -28.13
C PHE A 125 28.87 19.19 -28.84
N ILE A 126 27.69 19.37 -28.24
CA ILE A 126 26.41 19.02 -28.88
C ILE A 126 26.01 20.07 -29.93
N GLU A 127 25.65 19.64 -31.15
CA GLU A 127 25.12 20.52 -32.20
C GLU A 127 23.61 20.78 -31.99
N PRO A 128 23.13 22.03 -32.15
CA PRO A 128 21.70 22.34 -32.02
C PRO A 128 20.88 21.81 -33.21
N PRO A 129 19.66 21.30 -32.98
CA PRO A 129 18.82 20.77 -34.05
C PRO A 129 18.30 21.87 -35.00
N PRO A 130 18.08 21.56 -36.29
CA PRO A 130 17.55 22.51 -37.27
C PRO A 130 16.09 22.90 -36.95
N THR A 131 15.74 24.17 -37.13
CA THR A 131 14.41 24.71 -36.82
C THR A 131 13.34 24.25 -37.84
N LEU A 132 12.32 23.52 -37.39
CA LEU A 132 11.11 23.16 -38.16
C LEU A 132 10.06 24.30 -38.10
N ASP A 133 9.57 24.73 -39.27
CA ASP A 133 8.74 25.93 -39.48
C ASP A 133 7.40 25.95 -38.71
N THR A 134 7.15 27.09 -38.08
CA THR A 134 6.02 27.41 -37.19
C THR A 134 4.63 27.27 -37.84
N GLU A 135 4.55 27.40 -39.17
CA GLU A 135 3.29 27.36 -39.92
C GLU A 135 2.61 25.98 -39.87
N MET A 136 3.41 24.90 -39.94
CA MET A 136 2.90 23.54 -39.95
C MET A 136 2.28 23.13 -38.60
N LYS A 137 2.71 23.76 -37.50
CA LYS A 137 2.15 23.53 -36.15
C LYS A 137 0.78 24.19 -35.95
N ALA A 138 0.56 25.35 -36.56
CA ALA A 138 -0.71 26.07 -36.44
C ALA A 138 -1.85 25.32 -37.13
N GLU A 139 -1.58 24.77 -38.32
CA GLU A 139 -2.58 24.07 -39.14
C GLU A 139 -3.03 22.74 -38.50
N ILE A 140 -2.13 22.06 -37.79
CA ILE A 140 -2.44 20.83 -37.04
C ILE A 140 -3.36 21.15 -35.85
N ASN A 141 -3.09 22.25 -35.15
CA ASN A 141 -3.85 22.61 -33.95
C ASN A 141 -5.30 23.03 -34.28
N GLU A 142 -5.50 23.75 -35.39
CA GLU A 142 -6.85 24.14 -35.86
C GLU A 142 -7.70 22.93 -36.23
N LYS A 143 -7.12 21.94 -36.92
CA LYS A 143 -7.84 20.70 -37.29
C LYS A 143 -8.26 19.87 -36.07
N LEU A 144 -7.43 19.82 -35.04
CA LEU A 144 -7.75 19.10 -33.79
C LEU A 144 -8.95 19.75 -33.07
N GLN A 145 -9.00 21.07 -33.05
CA GLN A 145 -10.05 21.83 -32.37
C GLN A 145 -11.43 21.63 -33.01
N ILE A 146 -11.49 21.63 -34.35
CA ILE A 146 -12.73 21.36 -35.10
C ILE A 146 -13.25 19.94 -34.84
N GLN A 147 -12.35 18.96 -34.74
CA GLN A 147 -12.73 17.57 -34.50
C GLN A 147 -13.33 17.35 -33.10
N GLU A 148 -12.78 18.05 -32.10
CA GLU A 148 -13.24 17.97 -30.71
C GLU A 148 -14.64 18.58 -30.53
N GLU A 149 -14.90 19.74 -31.13
CA GLU A 149 -16.24 20.36 -31.11
C GLU A 149 -17.30 19.48 -31.76
N ALA A 150 -16.97 18.85 -32.90
CA ALA A 150 -17.87 17.93 -33.59
C ALA A 150 -18.19 16.68 -32.74
N PHE A 151 -17.20 16.17 -32.01
CA PHE A 151 -17.40 15.02 -31.11
C PHE A 151 -18.31 15.38 -29.93
N ASN A 152 -18.07 16.53 -29.29
CA ASN A 152 -18.86 16.99 -28.15
C ASN A 152 -20.33 17.27 -28.52
N ALA A 153 -20.56 17.87 -29.69
CA ALA A 153 -21.91 18.10 -30.20
C ALA A 153 -22.69 16.77 -30.42
N ARG A 154 -21.98 15.70 -30.79
CA ARG A 154 -22.58 14.37 -31.00
C ARG A 154 -22.94 13.68 -29.69
N ILE A 155 -22.13 13.84 -28.64
CA ILE A 155 -22.43 13.34 -27.30
C ILE A 155 -23.70 14.01 -26.73
N GLU A 156 -23.83 15.34 -26.87
CA GLU A 156 -24.99 16.06 -26.35
C GLU A 156 -26.31 15.70 -27.03
N LYS A 157 -26.26 15.32 -28.32
CA LYS A 157 -27.45 14.79 -29.02
C LYS A 157 -27.89 13.42 -28.51
N LEU A 158 -26.97 12.57 -28.07
CA LEU A 158 -27.29 11.24 -27.55
C LEU A 158 -27.87 11.27 -26.13
N LYS A 159 -27.57 12.31 -25.34
CA LYS A 159 -28.13 12.48 -23.99
C LYS A 159 -29.58 12.99 -23.95
N LYS A 160 -30.10 13.48 -25.08
CA LYS A 160 -31.45 14.08 -25.19
C LYS A 160 -32.48 13.15 -25.87
N ALA A 161 -32.09 11.92 -26.20
CA ALA A 161 -32.97 10.87 -26.73
C ALA A 161 -33.29 9.86 -25.62
#